data_AF-A0A1E5IJ77-F1
#
_entry.id   AF-A0A1E5IJ77-F1
#
_cell.length_a   1.000
_cell.length_b   1.000
_cell.length_c   1.000
_cell.angle_alpha   90.00
_cell.angle_beta   90.00
_cell.angle_gamma   90.00
#
_symmetry.space_group_name_H-M   'P 1'
#
loop_
_entity.id
_entity.type
_entity.pdbx_description
1 polymer ?
#
loop_
_entity_poly.entity_id
_entity_poly.type
_entity_poly.pdbx_seq_one_letter_code
_entity_poly.pdbx_strand_id
1 'polypeptide(L)'
;MKKSISYLFLYFVFCILQFFFGRYINVYGIFPNFILIFVVYLGLSKGIINAQLMGFLFGLAWDVFSTDIFGVRTVMFTVIGYLAGRFYRNFDREKVLTQVVIIFFAGAVYWSGFGLIYF
;
A
#
# COMPACT_ATOMS: atom_id res chain seq x y z
N MET A 1 -20.60 11.99 2.03
CA MET A 1 -19.68 12.93 2.72
C MET A 1 -18.88 12.26 3.84
N LYS A 2 -19.51 11.62 4.85
CA LYS A 2 -18.79 10.99 5.98
C LYS A 2 -17.69 9.96 5.58
N LYS A 3 -17.93 9.13 4.55
CA LYS A 3 -16.96 8.12 4.08
C LYS A 3 -15.71 8.74 3.44
N SER A 4 -15.87 9.77 2.60
CA SER A 4 -14.75 10.46 1.95
C SER A 4 -13.85 11.16 2.97
N ILE A 5 -14.45 11.77 4.00
CA ILE A 5 -13.72 12.38 5.12
C ILE A 5 -12.90 11.31 5.87
N SER A 6 -13.47 10.13 6.09
CA SER A 6 -12.74 9.02 6.74
C SER A 6 -11.54 8.54 5.91
N TYR A 7 -11.67 8.42 4.59
CA TYR A 7 -10.53 8.05 3.73
C TYR A 7 -9.45 9.12 3.73
N LEU A 8 -9.83 10.40 3.68
CA LEU A 8 -8.89 11.51 3.78
C LEU A 8 -8.15 11.50 5.12
N PHE A 9 -8.86 11.28 6.22
CA PHE A 9 -8.25 11.16 7.54
C PHE A 9 -7.26 9.99 7.61
N LEU A 10 -7.67 8.80 7.15
CA LEU A 10 -6.79 7.62 7.09
C LEU A 10 -5.58 7.86 6.20
N TYR A 11 -5.74 8.59 5.10
CA TYR A 11 -4.62 9.00 4.24
C TYR A 11 -3.55 9.73 5.03
N PHE A 12 -3.92 10.80 5.76
CA PHE A 12 -2.96 11.54 6.57
C PHE A 12 -2.33 10.68 7.67
N VAL A 13 -3.13 9.86 8.36
CA VAL A 13 -2.63 8.97 9.42
C VAL A 13 -1.56 8.00 8.89
N PHE A 14 -1.82 7.33 7.78
CA PHE A 14 -0.87 6.37 7.21
C PHE A 14 0.36 7.02 6.58
N CYS A 15 0.25 8.24 6.04
CA CYS A 15 1.42 9.03 5.64
C CYS A 15 2.31 9.34 6.84
N ILE A 16 1.72 9.81 7.96
CA ILE A 16 2.48 10.09 9.18
C ILE A 16 3.14 8.80 9.70
N LEU A 17 2.41 7.69 9.77
CA LEU A 17 2.97 6.39 10.16
C LEU A 17 4.14 5.97 9.26
N GLN A 18 4.01 6.11 7.95
CA GLN A 18 5.06 5.70 7.01
C GLN A 18 6.32 6.56 7.14
N PHE A 19 6.18 7.89 7.13
CA PHE A 19 7.33 8.79 7.06
C PHE A 19 7.96 9.08 8.43
N PHE A 20 7.17 9.09 9.51
CA PHE A 20 7.69 9.31 10.85
C PHE A 20 8.06 8.00 11.54
N PHE A 21 7.15 7.03 11.62
CA PHE A 21 7.37 5.80 12.39
C PHE A 21 8.17 4.73 11.65
N GLY A 22 8.08 4.69 10.31
CA GLY A 22 8.85 3.74 9.50
C GLY A 22 10.36 3.81 9.77
N ARG A 23 10.90 5.01 10.06
CA ARG A 23 12.32 5.20 10.35
C ARG A 23 12.75 4.69 11.74
N TYR A 24 11.85 4.70 12.72
CA TYR A 24 12.16 4.27 14.09
C TYR A 24 12.10 2.75 14.28
N ILE A 25 11.37 2.04 13.41
CA ILE A 25 11.23 0.57 13.46
C ILE A 25 12.18 -0.10 12.45
N ASN A 26 13.23 0.62 12.04
CA ASN A 26 14.20 0.10 11.09
C ASN A 26 15.10 -0.94 11.76
N VAL A 27 15.00 -2.20 11.31
CA VAL A 27 15.87 -3.30 11.74
C VAL A 27 16.68 -3.73 10.51
N TYR A 28 17.99 -3.47 10.52
CA TYR A 28 18.91 -3.77 9.41
C TYR A 28 18.48 -3.21 8.04
N GLY A 29 17.92 -2.00 7.99
CA GLY A 29 17.46 -1.38 6.75
C GLY A 29 16.06 -1.80 6.32
N ILE A 30 15.48 -2.82 6.94
CA ILE A 30 14.12 -3.30 6.69
C ILE A 30 13.16 -2.61 7.65
N PHE A 31 12.12 -1.98 7.12
CA PHE A 31 11.07 -1.36 7.91
C PHE A 31 9.69 -1.70 7.33
N PRO A 32 8.64 -1.74 8.16
CA PRO A 32 7.30 -2.05 7.70
C PRO A 32 6.78 -0.99 6.73
N ASN A 33 6.20 -1.44 5.62
CA ASN A 33 5.50 -0.59 4.67
C ASN A 33 4.02 -0.51 5.05
N PHE A 34 3.68 0.48 5.88
CA PHE A 34 2.32 0.71 6.37
C PHE A 34 1.36 1.08 5.25
N ILE A 35 1.84 1.79 4.23
CA ILE A 35 1.04 2.15 3.05
C ILE A 35 0.63 0.89 2.28
N LEU A 36 1.57 -0.02 2.01
CA LEU A 36 1.30 -1.30 1.34
C LEU A 36 0.23 -2.09 2.09
N ILE A 37 0.40 -2.26 3.41
CA ILE A 37 -0.54 -3.01 4.25
C ILE A 37 -1.95 -2.39 4.14
N PHE A 38 -2.05 -1.07 4.21
CA PHE A 38 -3.33 -0.38 4.12
C PHE A 38 -3.98 -0.49 2.73
N VAL A 39 -3.21 -0.35 1.65
CA VAL A 39 -3.71 -0.50 0.27
C VAL A 39 -4.23 -1.91 0.02
N VAL A 40 -3.51 -2.94 0.49
CA VAL A 40 -3.96 -4.34 0.40
C VAL A 40 -5.23 -4.54 1.21
N TYR A 41 -5.29 -4.04 2.44
CA TYR A 41 -6.49 -4.10 3.27
C TYR A 41 -7.68 -3.44 2.59
N LEU A 42 -7.51 -2.26 1.98
CA LEU A 42 -8.55 -1.59 1.22
C LEU A 42 -8.98 -2.39 -0.01
N GLY A 43 -8.05 -3.04 -0.71
CA GLY A 43 -8.37 -3.94 -1.83
C GLY A 43 -9.31 -5.05 -1.37
N LEU A 44 -8.92 -5.76 -0.31
CA LEU A 44 -9.67 -6.88 0.24
C LEU A 44 -10.97 -6.44 0.93
N SER A 45 -11.06 -5.21 1.43
CA SER A 45 -12.18 -4.75 2.29
C SER A 45 -13.12 -3.72 1.67
N LYS A 46 -12.72 -3.05 0.59
CA LYS A 46 -13.51 -2.00 -0.10
C LYS A 46 -13.50 -2.12 -1.63
N GLY A 47 -12.75 -3.08 -2.19
CA GLY A 47 -12.73 -3.40 -3.62
C GLY A 47 -11.73 -2.58 -4.44
N ILE A 48 -11.69 -2.89 -5.74
CA ILE A 48 -10.71 -2.39 -6.72
C ILE A 48 -10.60 -0.86 -6.72
N ILE A 49 -11.71 -0.16 -6.94
CA ILE A 49 -11.71 1.30 -7.18
C ILE A 49 -11.12 2.06 -5.99
N ASN A 50 -11.57 1.73 -4.77
CA ASN A 50 -11.11 2.41 -3.56
C ASN A 50 -9.61 2.15 -3.29
N ALA A 51 -9.15 0.92 -3.53
CA ALA A 51 -7.76 0.54 -3.30
C ALA A 51 -6.81 1.14 -4.34
N GLN A 52 -7.21 1.16 -5.63
CA GLN A 52 -6.43 1.80 -6.68
C GLN A 52 -6.28 3.30 -6.45
N LEU A 53 -7.38 4.01 -6.16
CA LEU A 53 -7.34 5.45 -5.91
C LEU A 53 -6.47 5.81 -4.71
N MET A 54 -6.62 5.08 -3.60
CA MET A 54 -5.81 5.32 -2.42
C MET A 54 -4.34 4.94 -2.67
N GLY A 55 -4.07 3.81 -3.34
CA GLY A 55 -2.73 3.40 -3.73
C GLY A 55 -2.02 4.43 -4.61
N PHE A 56 -2.73 4.99 -5.59
CA PHE A 56 -2.24 6.09 -6.42
C PHE A 56 -1.87 7.31 -5.57
N LEU A 57 -2.79 7.79 -4.71
CA LEU A 57 -2.56 8.98 -3.88
C LEU A 57 -1.37 8.79 -2.92
N PHE A 58 -1.29 7.64 -2.26
CA PHE A 58 -0.18 7.35 -1.35
C PHE A 58 1.15 7.22 -2.08
N GLY A 59 1.16 6.56 -3.23
CA GLY A 59 2.36 6.45 -4.05
C GLY A 59 2.84 7.80 -4.54
N LEU A 60 1.92 8.68 -4.94
CA LEU A 60 2.26 10.04 -5.35
C LEU A 60 2.85 10.84 -4.19
N ALA A 61 2.25 10.78 -3.00
CA ALA A 61 2.85 11.40 -1.82
C ALA A 61 4.24 10.84 -1.51
N TRP A 62 4.44 9.53 -1.57
CA TRP A 62 5.75 8.94 -1.34
C TRP A 62 6.76 9.40 -2.39
N ASP A 63 6.39 9.41 -3.66
CA ASP A 63 7.27 9.86 -4.74
C ASP A 63 7.68 11.34 -4.54
N VAL A 64 6.79 12.22 -4.03
CA VAL A 64 7.12 13.62 -3.69
C VAL A 64 8.12 13.74 -2.53
N PHE A 65 8.03 12.87 -1.53
CA PHE A 65 8.91 12.90 -0.35
C PHE A 65 10.19 12.07 -0.50
N SER A 66 10.35 11.33 -1.61
CA SER A 66 11.54 10.52 -1.87
C SER A 66 12.44 11.18 -2.92
N THR A 67 13.72 10.82 -2.88
CA THR A 67 14.71 11.18 -3.90
C THR A 67 14.77 10.16 -5.04
N ASP A 68 13.85 9.20 -5.07
CA ASP A 68 13.77 8.13 -6.05
C ASP A 68 13.13 8.61 -7.38
N ILE A 69 13.07 7.72 -8.37
CA ILE A 69 12.42 8.03 -9.65
C ILE A 69 10.94 8.30 -9.39
N PHE A 70 10.52 9.54 -9.69
CA PHE A 70 9.15 9.97 -9.49
C PHE A 70 8.16 9.13 -10.29
N GLY A 71 7.06 8.70 -9.66
CA GLY A 71 6.00 7.91 -10.27
C GLY A 71 6.14 6.40 -10.10
N VAL A 72 7.31 5.89 -9.72
CA VAL A 72 7.52 4.44 -9.55
C VAL A 72 6.62 3.88 -8.46
N ARG A 73 6.58 4.52 -7.27
CA ARG A 73 5.76 4.04 -6.15
C ARG A 73 4.28 4.25 -6.45
N THR A 74 3.93 5.33 -7.14
CA THR A 74 2.58 5.59 -7.66
C THR A 74 2.06 4.42 -8.49
N VAL A 75 2.83 3.97 -9.48
CA VAL A 75 2.42 2.83 -10.33
C VAL A 75 2.33 1.55 -9.51
N MET A 76 3.34 1.26 -8.69
CA MET A 76 3.39 0.03 -7.88
C MET A 76 2.18 -0.10 -6.95
N PHE A 77 1.88 0.92 -6.15
CA PHE A 77 0.74 0.84 -5.23
C PHE A 77 -0.61 0.83 -5.97
N THR A 78 -0.72 1.48 -7.12
CA THR A 78 -1.93 1.41 -7.95
C THR A 78 -2.17 -0.02 -8.45
N VAL A 79 -1.13 -0.68 -8.97
CA VAL A 79 -1.20 -2.07 -9.45
C VAL A 79 -1.51 -3.02 -8.30
N ILE A 80 -0.83 -2.87 -7.16
CA ILE A 80 -1.07 -3.70 -5.98
C ILE A 80 -2.51 -3.53 -5.46
N GLY A 81 -3.01 -2.29 -5.40
CA GLY A 81 -4.39 -1.99 -5.04
C GLY A 81 -5.41 -2.63 -5.99
N TYR A 82 -5.12 -2.63 -7.30
CA TYR A 82 -5.93 -3.33 -8.29
C TYR A 82 -5.96 -4.85 -8.05
N LEU A 83 -4.77 -5.45 -7.92
CA LEU A 83 -4.63 -6.89 -7.73
C LEU A 83 -5.32 -7.34 -6.44
N ALA A 84 -5.05 -6.68 -5.32
CA ALA A 84 -5.72 -6.97 -4.04
C ALA A 84 -7.24 -6.77 -4.13
N GLY A 85 -7.68 -5.71 -4.82
CA GLY A 85 -9.09 -5.43 -5.05
C GLY A 85 -9.81 -6.48 -5.89
N ARG A 86 -9.14 -7.10 -6.85
CA ARG A 86 -9.73 -8.17 -7.69
C ARG A 86 -10.16 -9.38 -6.87
N PHE A 87 -9.49 -9.57 -5.74
CA PHE A 87 -9.69 -10.66 -4.81
C PHE A 87 -10.67 -10.33 -3.67
N TYR A 88 -11.30 -9.15 -3.70
CA TYR A 88 -12.26 -8.64 -2.70
C TYR A 88 -13.35 -9.63 -2.27
N ARG A 89 -13.87 -10.44 -3.20
CA ARG A 89 -14.96 -11.42 -2.94
C ARG A 89 -14.47 -12.86 -2.74
N ASN A 90 -13.21 -13.13 -3.02
CA ASN A 90 -12.71 -14.50 -3.13
C ASN A 90 -12.00 -14.97 -1.85
N PHE A 91 -11.59 -14.03 -0.99
CA PHE A 91 -10.90 -14.37 0.25
C PHE A 91 -11.74 -14.06 1.48
N ASP A 92 -11.63 -14.99 2.42
CA ASP A 92 -12.18 -14.87 3.75
C ASP A 92 -11.39 -13.83 4.54
N ARG A 93 -12.06 -12.74 4.89
CA ARG A 93 -11.45 -11.58 5.57
C ARG A 93 -11.27 -11.83 7.06
N GLU A 94 -11.94 -12.82 7.63
CA GLU A 94 -11.85 -13.13 9.06
C GLU A 94 -10.59 -13.92 9.39
N LYS A 95 -10.01 -14.60 8.38
CA LYS A 95 -8.77 -15.36 8.55
C LYS A 95 -7.55 -14.46 8.42
N VAL A 96 -6.97 -14.12 9.57
CA VAL A 96 -5.71 -13.36 9.68
C VAL A 96 -4.60 -13.97 8.82
N LEU A 97 -4.50 -15.32 8.79
CA LEU A 97 -3.48 -16.03 8.02
C LEU A 97 -3.58 -15.72 6.51
N THR A 98 -4.81 -15.66 5.98
CA THR A 98 -5.06 -15.27 4.58
C THR A 98 -4.56 -13.85 4.29
N GLN A 99 -4.84 -12.91 5.19
CA GLN A 99 -4.39 -11.52 5.04
C GLN A 99 -2.86 -11.41 5.08
N VAL A 100 -2.21 -12.11 6.00
CA VAL A 100 -0.74 -12.14 6.11
C VAL A 100 -0.09 -12.68 4.85
N VAL A 101 -0.62 -13.79 4.30
CA VAL A 101 -0.10 -14.37 3.05
C VAL A 101 -0.26 -13.39 1.87
N ILE A 102 -1.41 -12.72 1.74
CA ILE A 102 -1.61 -11.75 0.66
C ILE A 102 -0.67 -10.55 0.81
N ILE A 103 -0.47 -10.04 2.03
CA ILE A 103 0.47 -8.95 2.30
C ILE A 103 1.90 -9.37 1.94
N PHE A 104 2.30 -10.61 2.26
CA PHE A 104 3.60 -11.16 1.89
C PHE A 104 3.80 -11.19 0.36
N PHE A 105 2.83 -11.72 -0.38
CA PHE A 105 2.89 -11.73 -1.85
C PHE A 105 2.87 -10.32 -2.45
N ALA A 106 2.06 -9.41 -1.91
CA ALA A 106 2.04 -8.02 -2.34
C ALA A 106 3.39 -7.33 -2.10
N GLY A 107 4.07 -7.64 -0.99
CA GLY A 107 5.42 -7.19 -0.71
C GLY A 107 6.43 -7.73 -1.73
N ALA A 108 6.35 -9.01 -2.07
CA ALA A 108 7.21 -9.61 -3.09
C ALA A 108 7.02 -8.93 -4.46
N VAL A 109 5.77 -8.69 -4.88
CA VAL A 109 5.44 -7.97 -6.12
C VAL A 109 5.99 -6.55 -6.11
N TYR A 110 5.87 -5.85 -4.97
CA TYR A 110 6.41 -4.50 -4.80
C TYR A 110 7.93 -4.48 -4.99
N TRP A 111 8.66 -5.36 -4.30
CA TRP A 111 10.12 -5.41 -4.38
C TRP A 111 10.63 -5.88 -5.74
N SER A 112 9.97 -6.86 -6.37
CA SER A 112 10.35 -7.30 -7.72
C SER A 112 10.12 -6.18 -8.74
N GLY A 113 8.98 -5.48 -8.63
CA GLY A 113 8.66 -4.37 -9.53
C GLY A 113 9.62 -3.20 -9.35
N PHE A 114 9.96 -2.87 -8.12
CA PHE A 114 10.96 -1.85 -7.82
C PHE A 114 12.34 -2.27 -8.35
N GLY A 115 12.77 -3.51 -8.11
CA GLY A 115 14.08 -4.02 -8.58
C GLY A 115 14.24 -4.00 -10.10
N LEU A 116 13.18 -4.25 -10.87
CA LEU A 116 13.21 -4.20 -12.34
C LEU A 116 13.39 -2.79 -12.92
N ILE A 117 13.02 -1.74 -12.18
CA ILE A 117 13.11 -0.36 -12.67
C ILE A 117 14.51 0.24 -12.42
N TYR A 118 15.24 -0.30 -11.45
CA TYR A 118 16.56 0.17 -11.05
C TYR A 118 17.71 -0.69 -11.61
N PHE A 119 17.40 -1.65 -12.48
CA PHE A 119 18.36 -2.46 -13.25
C PHE A 119 18.41 -1.97 -14.70
#